data_AF-A0A9Q1KJC4-F1
#
_entry.id   AF-A0A9Q1KJC4-F1
#
_cell.length_a   1.000
_cell.length_b   1.000
_cell.length_c   1.000
_cell.angle_alpha   90.00
_cell.angle_beta   90.00
_cell.angle_gamma   90.00
#
_symmetry.space_group_name_H-M   'P 1'
#
loop_
_entity.id
_entity.type
_entity.pdbx_description
1 polymer ?
#
loop_
_entity_poly.entity_id
_entity_poly.type
_entity_poly.pdbx_seq_one_letter_code
_entity_poly.pdbx_strand_id
1 'polypeptide(L)'
;MALPRLVLAGIVAFAFVGIVSADYRKGRSLKPYPPPGKENQSTDDFSAIKIQGTIHCNQAGRWTPVRGATARVTCLALNVRGYESAPFSVVTPRTDERGFFHINLGKYQLANYRLRSCRVFLEAPAPGICNVPTDINHGLTGAPLTNYRPLGDLSALYFVGPFVYNPSPY
;
A
#
# COMPACT_ATOMS: atom_id res chain seq x y z
N MET A 1 80.06 -41.42 -9.58
CA MET A 1 78.98 -41.43 -8.58
C MET A 1 79.11 -40.17 -7.73
N ALA A 2 78.30 -39.15 -7.99
CA ALA A 2 77.97 -38.02 -7.11
C ALA A 2 76.96 -37.12 -7.88
N LEU A 3 75.78 -36.90 -7.31
CA LEU A 3 74.73 -36.03 -7.87
C LEU A 3 75.11 -34.56 -7.74
N PRO A 4 74.90 -33.69 -8.75
CA PRO A 4 74.86 -32.26 -8.56
C PRO A 4 73.40 -31.80 -8.58
N ARG A 5 72.88 -31.29 -7.45
CA ARG A 5 71.62 -30.54 -7.47
C ARG A 5 71.74 -29.29 -6.60
N LEU A 6 72.01 -28.20 -7.31
CA LEU A 6 71.45 -26.85 -7.12
C LEU A 6 71.04 -26.50 -5.68
N VAL A 7 71.91 -25.77 -4.98
CA VAL A 7 71.49 -25.02 -3.78
C VAL A 7 70.98 -23.66 -4.26
N LEU A 8 69.65 -23.53 -4.22
CA LEU A 8 68.90 -22.32 -4.53
C LEU A 8 69.29 -21.17 -3.58
N ALA A 9 69.41 -19.98 -4.15
CA ALA A 9 69.47 -18.71 -3.44
C ALA A 9 68.27 -18.57 -2.49
N GLY A 10 68.56 -18.40 -1.19
CA GLY A 10 67.53 -18.09 -0.19
C GLY A 10 67.01 -16.67 -0.39
N ILE A 11 65.92 -16.52 -1.13
CA ILE A 11 65.14 -15.28 -1.19
C ILE A 11 64.38 -15.18 0.14
N VAL A 12 64.77 -14.23 0.97
CA VAL A 12 64.00 -13.83 2.15
C VAL A 12 62.74 -13.12 1.67
N ALA A 13 61.65 -13.88 1.53
CA ALA A 13 60.34 -13.33 1.25
C ALA A 13 59.77 -12.71 2.54
N PHE A 14 59.97 -11.40 2.72
CA PHE A 14 59.11 -10.63 3.62
C PHE A 14 57.73 -10.56 2.98
N ALA A 15 56.86 -11.51 3.32
CA ALA A 15 55.44 -11.40 3.06
C ALA A 15 54.90 -10.27 3.95
N PHE A 16 54.85 -9.06 3.38
CA PHE A 16 54.08 -7.97 3.97
C PHE A 16 52.64 -8.45 4.09
N VAL A 17 52.18 -8.60 5.34
CA VAL A 17 50.77 -8.73 5.67
C VAL A 17 50.12 -7.40 5.29
N GLY A 18 49.74 -7.28 4.03
CA GLY A 18 48.86 -6.22 3.56
C GLY A 18 47.49 -6.48 4.16
N ILE A 19 47.19 -5.82 5.27
CA ILE A 19 45.84 -5.77 5.79
C ILE A 19 45.03 -4.97 4.76
N VAL A 20 44.28 -5.66 3.90
CA VAL A 20 43.26 -5.02 3.09
C VAL A 20 42.19 -4.55 4.07
N SER A 21 42.27 -3.30 4.50
CA SER A 21 41.14 -2.66 5.15
C SER A 21 40.08 -2.50 4.08
N ALA A 22 39.01 -3.28 4.17
CA ALA A 22 37.84 -3.01 3.36
C ALA A 22 37.28 -1.67 3.83
N ASP A 23 37.57 -0.61 3.06
CA ASP A 23 36.82 0.63 3.17
C ASP A 23 35.36 0.28 2.86
N TYR A 24 34.58 0.07 3.91
CA TYR A 24 33.13 0.17 3.82
C TYR A 24 32.87 1.61 3.36
N ARG A 25 32.72 1.78 2.04
CA ARG A 25 32.08 2.97 1.48
C ARG A 25 30.74 3.03 2.17
N LYS A 26 30.64 3.91 3.16
CA LYS A 26 29.38 4.32 3.76
C LYS A 26 28.55 4.81 2.59
N GLY A 27 27.71 3.93 2.06
CA GLY A 27 26.76 4.28 1.04
C GLY A 27 26.07 5.52 1.55
N ARG A 28 26.02 6.59 0.73
CA ARG A 28 25.30 7.80 1.11
C ARG A 28 23.94 7.30 1.56
N SER A 29 23.63 7.48 2.84
CA SER A 29 22.29 7.26 3.33
C SER A 29 21.42 8.09 2.42
N LEU A 30 20.67 7.44 1.53
CA LEU A 30 19.61 8.10 0.79
C LEU A 30 18.69 8.57 1.91
N LYS A 31 18.81 9.86 2.28
CA LYS A 31 17.76 10.52 3.03
C LYS A 31 16.48 10.10 2.32
N PRO A 32 15.51 9.49 3.03
CA PRO A 32 14.25 9.13 2.42
C PRO A 32 13.80 10.32 1.59
N TYR A 33 13.51 10.09 0.30
CA TYR A 33 12.95 11.15 -0.53
C TYR A 33 11.77 11.69 0.26
N PRO A 34 11.79 12.97 0.70
CA PRO A 34 10.60 13.52 1.33
C PRO A 34 9.49 13.31 0.30
N PRO A 35 8.35 12.69 0.69
CA PRO A 35 7.26 12.56 -0.25
C PRO A 35 6.94 13.96 -0.77
N PRO A 36 6.85 14.17 -2.10
CA PRO A 36 6.46 15.47 -2.62
C PRO A 36 5.09 15.82 -2.03
N GLY A 37 5.03 16.90 -1.24
CA GLY A 37 3.78 17.50 -0.76
C GLY A 37 3.33 17.18 0.68
N LYS A 38 4.23 17.15 1.67
CA LYS A 38 3.82 17.43 3.07
C LYS A 38 3.74 18.94 3.34
N GLU A 39 3.03 19.66 2.49
CA GLU A 39 2.57 21.01 2.78
C GLU A 39 1.06 20.97 2.73
N ASN A 40 0.42 20.83 3.90
CA ASN A 40 -0.99 21.10 4.23
C ASN A 40 -2.07 20.98 3.13
N GLN A 41 -1.92 20.10 2.14
CA GLN A 41 -2.95 19.84 1.15
C GLN A 41 -4.00 18.98 1.84
N SER A 42 -5.04 19.63 2.33
CA SER A 42 -6.20 18.93 2.86
C SER A 42 -6.76 18.03 1.76
N THR A 43 -7.31 16.88 2.13
CA THR A 43 -8.03 15.96 1.22
C THR A 43 -9.21 16.62 0.49
N ASP A 44 -9.48 17.86 0.86
CA ASP A 44 -10.51 18.76 0.41
C ASP A 44 -10.19 19.50 -0.90
N ASP A 45 -8.92 19.52 -1.29
CA ASP A 45 -8.47 20.23 -2.48
C ASP A 45 -8.49 19.36 -3.74
N PHE A 46 -8.70 18.05 -3.57
CA PHE A 46 -8.81 17.14 -4.71
C PHE A 46 -10.25 17.10 -5.23
N SER A 47 -10.41 17.49 -6.49
CA SER A 47 -11.69 17.44 -7.20
C SER A 47 -12.06 16.03 -7.63
N ALA A 48 -11.09 15.11 -7.71
CA ALA A 48 -11.32 13.72 -8.09
C ALA A 48 -10.60 12.74 -7.15
N ILE A 49 -11.39 12.01 -6.36
CA ILE A 49 -10.92 10.96 -5.44
C ILE A 49 -10.90 9.62 -6.16
N LYS A 50 -9.72 9.04 -6.32
CA LYS A 50 -9.54 7.65 -6.78
C LYS A 50 -9.07 6.80 -5.60
N ILE A 51 -9.59 5.60 -5.46
CA ILE A 51 -9.27 4.70 -4.36
C ILE A 51 -8.79 3.37 -4.94
N GLN A 52 -7.70 2.86 -4.39
CA GLN A 52 -7.22 1.50 -4.61
C GLN A 52 -7.04 0.81 -3.27
N GLY A 53 -7.46 -0.44 -3.18
CA GLY A 53 -7.22 -1.26 -2.01
C GLY A 53 -7.10 -2.72 -2.38
N THR A 54 -6.78 -3.53 -1.38
CA THR A 54 -6.70 -4.99 -1.53
C THR A 54 -7.53 -5.71 -0.47
N ILE A 55 -8.03 -6.89 -0.81
CA ILE A 55 -8.80 -7.75 0.10
C ILE A 55 -8.18 -9.15 0.11
N HIS A 56 -7.96 -9.65 1.31
CA HIS A 56 -7.31 -10.93 1.55
C HIS A 56 -8.16 -11.83 2.46
N CYS A 57 -7.90 -13.12 2.39
CA CYS A 57 -8.37 -14.12 3.32
C CYS A 57 -7.22 -14.51 4.24
N ASN A 58 -7.43 -14.48 5.54
CA ASN A 58 -6.50 -15.00 6.53
C ASN A 58 -6.91 -16.41 6.96
N GLN A 59 -6.32 -17.42 6.33
CA GLN A 59 -6.54 -18.81 6.67
C GLN A 59 -5.32 -19.34 7.43
N ALA A 60 -5.51 -19.65 8.72
CA ALA A 60 -4.47 -20.18 9.60
C ALA A 60 -3.15 -19.35 9.58
N GLY A 61 -3.27 -18.02 9.55
CA GLY A 61 -2.13 -17.09 9.50
C GLY A 61 -1.59 -16.81 8.10
N ARG A 62 -2.07 -17.52 7.07
CA ARG A 62 -1.69 -17.27 5.67
C ARG A 62 -2.67 -16.32 5.01
N TRP A 63 -2.13 -15.21 4.49
CA TRP A 63 -2.91 -14.20 3.78
C TRP A 63 -2.91 -14.52 2.28
N THR A 64 -4.10 -14.72 1.72
CA THR A 64 -4.28 -15.04 0.29
C THR A 64 -5.23 -14.03 -0.36
N PRO A 65 -4.98 -13.55 -1.59
CA PRO A 65 -5.88 -12.60 -2.22
C PRO A 65 -7.26 -13.18 -2.48
N VAL A 66 -8.31 -12.38 -2.27
CA VAL A 66 -9.69 -12.80 -2.56
C VAL A 66 -10.12 -12.16 -3.88
N ARG A 67 -10.39 -12.98 -4.90
CA ARG A 67 -11.00 -12.55 -6.15
C ARG A 67 -12.51 -12.42 -5.98
N GLY A 68 -13.12 -11.39 -6.57
CA GLY A 68 -14.58 -11.25 -6.61
C GLY A 68 -15.20 -10.58 -5.40
N ALA A 69 -14.43 -10.22 -4.37
CA ALA A 69 -14.89 -9.47 -3.21
C ALA A 69 -15.12 -8.00 -3.55
N THR A 70 -15.88 -7.31 -2.72
CA THR A 70 -16.16 -5.87 -2.87
C THR A 70 -15.90 -5.14 -1.56
N ALA A 71 -15.65 -3.84 -1.66
CA ALA A 71 -15.66 -2.93 -0.52
C ALA A 71 -16.76 -1.90 -0.72
N ARG A 72 -17.11 -1.15 0.33
CA ARG A 72 -18.04 -0.04 0.28
C ARG A 72 -17.34 1.24 0.67
N VAL A 73 -17.49 2.26 -0.17
CA VAL A 73 -17.01 3.60 0.12
C VAL A 73 -18.20 4.42 0.61
N THR A 74 -18.05 5.06 1.75
CA THR A 74 -19.05 6.00 2.28
C THR A 74 -18.38 7.33 2.58
N CYS A 75 -18.98 8.43 2.15
CA CYS A 75 -18.47 9.78 2.34
C CYS A 75 -19.56 10.71 2.89
N LEU A 76 -19.14 11.73 3.63
CA LEU A 76 -19.99 12.89 3.86
C LEU A 76 -20.12 13.66 2.55
N ALA A 77 -21.35 14.03 2.18
CA ALA A 77 -21.61 14.85 1.01
C ALA A 77 -22.01 16.25 1.46
N LEU A 78 -21.32 17.27 0.94
CA LEU A 78 -21.63 18.68 1.18
C LEU A 78 -22.19 19.28 -0.11
N ASN A 79 -23.25 20.08 0.00
CA ASN A 79 -23.75 20.86 -1.14
C ASN A 79 -22.86 22.08 -1.42
N VAL A 80 -23.15 22.84 -2.48
CA VAL A 80 -22.39 24.04 -2.87
C VAL A 80 -22.28 25.12 -1.79
N ARG A 81 -23.21 25.13 -0.82
CA ARG A 81 -23.21 26.06 0.31
C ARG A 81 -22.47 25.52 1.54
N GLY A 82 -21.92 24.30 1.45
CA GLY A 82 -21.19 23.63 2.53
C GLY A 82 -22.07 22.92 3.56
N TYR A 83 -23.39 22.83 3.35
CA TYR A 83 -24.26 22.07 4.25
C TYR A 83 -24.21 20.57 3.95
N GLU A 84 -24.25 19.77 5.01
CA GLU A 84 -24.36 18.32 4.91
C GLU A 84 -25.63 17.92 4.16
N SER A 85 -25.48 16.90 3.33
CA SER A 85 -26.56 16.24 2.60
C SER A 85 -26.56 14.75 2.92
N ALA A 86 -27.45 14.00 2.26
CA ALA A 86 -27.48 12.54 2.40
C ALA A 86 -26.07 11.96 2.12
N PRO A 87 -25.54 11.07 2.99
CA PRO A 87 -24.24 10.47 2.79
C PRO A 87 -24.14 9.77 1.43
N PHE A 88 -23.02 9.96 0.75
CA PHE A 88 -22.71 9.24 -0.47
C PHE A 88 -22.22 7.84 -0.12
N SER A 89 -22.77 6.80 -0.73
CA SER A 89 -22.28 5.42 -0.57
C SER A 89 -22.28 4.67 -1.89
N VAL A 90 -21.20 3.96 -2.17
CA VAL A 90 -21.03 3.17 -3.40
C VAL A 90 -20.22 1.90 -3.14
N VAL A 91 -20.61 0.81 -3.80
CA VAL A 91 -19.86 -0.45 -3.77
C VAL A 91 -18.77 -0.42 -4.83
N THR A 92 -17.57 -0.87 -4.49
CA THR A 92 -16.45 -0.92 -5.42
C THR A 92 -16.68 -2.00 -6.47
N PRO A 93 -16.00 -1.91 -7.63
CA PRO A 93 -15.84 -3.06 -8.50
C PRO A 93 -15.27 -4.26 -7.73
N ARG A 94 -15.60 -5.46 -8.22
CA ARG A 94 -15.07 -6.71 -7.68
C ARG A 94 -13.55 -6.75 -7.79
N THR A 95 -12.91 -7.36 -6.79
CA THR A 95 -11.46 -7.53 -6.76
C THR A 95 -10.96 -8.44 -7.88
N ASP A 96 -9.78 -8.12 -8.41
CA ASP A 96 -9.07 -8.94 -9.39
C ASP A 96 -8.44 -10.21 -8.77
N GLU A 97 -7.72 -11.00 -9.58
CA GLU A 97 -7.05 -12.23 -9.12
C GLU A 97 -5.96 -12.00 -8.07
N ARG A 98 -5.46 -10.77 -7.96
CA ARG A 98 -4.49 -10.34 -6.95
C ARG A 98 -5.17 -9.63 -5.78
N GLY A 99 -6.50 -9.67 -5.70
CA GLY A 99 -7.29 -9.10 -4.61
C GLY A 99 -7.44 -7.59 -4.67
N PHE A 100 -7.06 -6.92 -5.76
CA PHE A 100 -7.15 -5.46 -5.89
C PHE A 100 -8.53 -5.01 -6.33
N PHE A 101 -9.07 -3.98 -5.69
CA PHE A 101 -10.18 -3.18 -6.22
C PHE A 101 -9.70 -1.75 -6.55
N HIS A 102 -10.36 -1.14 -7.53
CA HIS A 102 -10.13 0.25 -7.89
C HIS A 102 -11.46 0.94 -8.17
N ILE A 103 -11.65 2.13 -7.62
CA ILE A 103 -12.84 2.96 -7.87
C ILE A 103 -12.44 4.43 -8.06
N ASN A 104 -13.07 5.09 -9.04
CA ASN A 104 -12.95 6.52 -9.26
C ASN A 104 -14.27 7.20 -8.85
N LEU A 105 -14.27 7.91 -7.72
CA LEU A 105 -15.46 8.57 -7.19
C LEU A 105 -15.92 9.75 -8.06
N GLY A 106 -15.02 10.34 -8.87
CA GLY A 106 -15.37 11.40 -9.81
C GLY A 106 -16.39 10.96 -10.88
N LYS A 107 -16.54 9.65 -11.13
CA LYS A 107 -17.59 9.11 -12.00
C LYS A 107 -19.01 9.18 -11.39
N TYR A 108 -19.08 9.33 -10.07
CA TYR A 108 -20.34 9.35 -9.31
C TYR A 108 -20.62 10.71 -8.70
N GLN A 109 -19.66 11.64 -8.76
CA GLN A 109 -19.79 12.96 -8.19
C GLN A 109 -20.77 13.77 -9.03
N LEU A 110 -21.93 14.07 -8.43
CA LEU A 110 -22.92 14.95 -9.03
C LEU A 110 -22.37 16.38 -9.06
N ALA A 111 -22.56 17.07 -10.18
CA ALA A 111 -22.36 18.52 -10.23
C ALA A 111 -23.14 19.12 -9.06
N ASN A 112 -22.47 19.90 -8.20
CA ASN A 112 -22.99 20.55 -6.99
C ASN A 112 -22.74 19.84 -5.64
N TYR A 113 -22.06 18.70 -5.62
CA TYR A 113 -21.67 18.04 -4.35
C TYR A 113 -20.17 17.83 -4.21
N ARG A 114 -19.66 18.06 -3.00
CA ARG A 114 -18.27 17.75 -2.61
C ARG A 114 -18.28 16.60 -1.62
N LEU A 115 -17.43 15.61 -1.86
CA LEU A 115 -17.27 14.46 -0.98
C LEU A 115 -16.14 14.74 0.01
N ARG A 116 -16.39 14.52 1.30
CA ARG A 116 -15.39 14.63 2.38
C ARG A 116 -15.47 13.46 3.34
N SER A 117 -14.43 13.31 4.15
CA SER A 117 -14.39 12.34 5.26
C SER A 117 -14.74 10.91 4.82
N CYS A 118 -14.33 10.54 3.61
CA CYS A 118 -14.60 9.23 3.05
C CYS A 118 -13.95 8.12 3.88
N ARG A 119 -14.68 7.03 4.06
CA ARG A 119 -14.23 5.79 4.68
C ARG A 119 -14.53 4.61 3.78
N VAL A 120 -13.67 3.60 3.84
CA VAL A 120 -13.82 2.36 3.07
C VAL A 120 -14.02 1.20 4.03
N PHE A 121 -15.08 0.45 3.81
CA PHE A 121 -15.53 -0.67 4.62
C PHE A 121 -15.39 -1.96 3.81
N LEU A 122 -14.97 -3.02 4.46
CA LEU A 122 -15.02 -4.38 3.94
C LEU A 122 -16.50 -4.79 3.84
N GLU A 123 -16.98 -5.07 2.64
CA GLU A 123 -18.37 -5.48 2.43
C GLU A 123 -18.55 -6.94 2.86
N ALA A 124 -19.73 -7.34 3.32
CA ALA A 124 -20.03 -8.74 3.63
C ALA A 124 -21.31 -9.20 2.92
N PRO A 125 -21.44 -10.50 2.60
CA PRO A 125 -20.41 -11.55 2.75
C PRO A 125 -19.39 -11.53 1.59
N ALA A 126 -18.19 -12.05 1.82
CA ALA A 126 -17.27 -12.35 0.73
C ALA A 126 -17.74 -13.56 -0.09
N PRO A 127 -17.28 -13.72 -1.34
CA PRO A 127 -17.47 -14.96 -2.08
C PRO A 127 -16.63 -16.12 -1.47
N GLY A 128 -17.20 -17.32 -1.42
CA GLY A 128 -16.49 -18.55 -1.05
C GLY A 128 -16.42 -18.81 0.46
N ILE A 129 -15.44 -19.62 0.87
CA ILE A 129 -15.27 -20.10 2.26
C ILE A 129 -14.75 -19.03 3.24
N CYS A 130 -14.23 -17.92 2.70
CA CYS A 130 -13.62 -16.85 3.48
C CYS A 130 -14.53 -15.64 3.55
N ASN A 131 -15.60 -15.76 4.31
CA ASN A 131 -16.74 -14.85 4.28
C ASN A 131 -17.00 -14.11 5.61
N VAL A 132 -16.17 -14.31 6.64
CA VAL A 132 -16.30 -13.63 7.94
C VAL A 132 -15.48 -12.34 7.91
N PRO A 133 -16.09 -11.15 7.83
CA PRO A 133 -15.33 -9.90 7.77
C PRO A 133 -14.63 -9.63 9.11
N THR A 134 -13.45 -9.03 9.06
CA THR A 134 -12.69 -8.62 10.25
C THR A 134 -12.48 -7.11 10.27
N ASP A 135 -12.19 -6.55 11.44
CA ASP A 135 -11.84 -5.13 11.58
C ASP A 135 -10.33 -4.85 11.40
N ILE A 136 -9.58 -5.79 10.82
CA ILE A 136 -8.18 -5.57 10.49
C ILE A 136 -8.10 -4.41 9.49
N ASN A 137 -7.22 -3.45 9.78
CA ASN A 137 -7.08 -2.19 9.02
C ASN A 137 -8.41 -1.43 8.87
N HIS A 138 -9.26 -1.47 9.91
CA HIS A 138 -10.56 -0.81 9.94
C HIS A 138 -11.56 -1.34 8.90
N GLY A 139 -11.52 -2.64 8.62
CA GLY A 139 -12.45 -3.28 7.69
C GLY A 139 -13.93 -3.08 8.08
N LEU A 140 -14.27 -3.09 9.36
CA LEU A 140 -15.65 -2.92 9.85
C LEU A 140 -15.92 -1.48 10.32
N THR A 141 -14.95 -0.85 10.99
CA THR A 141 -15.07 0.52 11.53
C THR A 141 -14.85 1.60 10.45
N GLY A 142 -14.40 1.21 9.26
CA GLY A 142 -14.20 2.05 8.10
C GLY A 142 -12.84 2.72 8.07
N ALA A 143 -12.01 2.32 7.12
CA ALA A 143 -10.67 2.87 6.92
C ALA A 143 -10.72 4.30 6.37
N PRO A 144 -10.14 5.29 7.05
CA PRO A 144 -10.07 6.65 6.56
C PRO A 144 -9.09 6.78 5.39
N LEU A 145 -9.41 7.67 4.45
CA LEU A 145 -8.52 8.00 3.34
C LEU A 145 -7.38 8.93 3.78
N THR A 146 -6.28 8.37 4.30
CA THR A 146 -5.13 9.14 4.81
C THR A 146 -3.88 9.03 3.95
N ASN A 147 -3.65 7.87 3.33
CA ASN A 147 -2.48 7.63 2.48
C ASN A 147 -2.82 7.87 1.01
N TYR A 148 -2.13 8.81 0.35
CA TYR A 148 -2.42 9.17 -1.03
C TYR A 148 -1.19 9.54 -1.85
N ARG A 149 -1.35 9.46 -3.18
CA ARG A 149 -0.43 9.98 -4.18
C ARG A 149 -1.16 10.96 -5.09
N PRO A 150 -0.72 12.23 -5.20
CA PRO A 150 -1.20 13.14 -6.23
C PRO A 150 -0.94 12.55 -7.63
N LEU A 151 -1.88 12.69 -8.55
CA LEU A 151 -1.73 12.20 -9.92
C LEU A 151 -1.54 13.31 -10.96
N GLY A 152 -1.61 14.58 -10.54
CA GLY A 152 -1.83 15.71 -11.44
C GLY A 152 -3.33 16.02 -11.57
N ASP A 153 -3.64 17.20 -12.11
CA ASP A 153 -5.01 17.64 -12.42
C ASP A 153 -5.99 17.66 -11.24
N LEU A 154 -5.53 18.10 -10.07
CA LEU A 154 -6.33 18.13 -8.83
C LEU A 154 -6.95 16.77 -8.46
N SER A 155 -6.28 15.66 -8.86
CA SER A 155 -6.71 14.30 -8.53
C SER A 155 -5.70 13.56 -7.67
N ALA A 156 -6.20 12.69 -6.79
CA ALA A 156 -5.39 11.87 -5.90
C ALA A 156 -5.81 10.40 -5.93
N LEU A 157 -4.81 9.52 -5.87
CA LEU A 157 -4.99 8.09 -5.65
C LEU A 157 -4.76 7.78 -4.18
N TYR A 158 -5.81 7.38 -3.48
CA TYR A 158 -5.77 6.92 -2.10
C TYR A 158 -5.57 5.40 -2.04
N PHE A 159 -4.80 4.97 -1.05
CA PHE A 159 -4.53 3.55 -0.78
C PHE A 159 -5.17 3.14 0.55
N VAL A 160 -5.91 2.03 0.55
CA VAL A 160 -6.56 1.48 1.74
C VAL A 160 -6.34 -0.03 1.87
N GLY A 161 -6.54 -0.55 3.08
CA GLY A 161 -6.35 -1.95 3.40
C GLY A 161 -4.86 -2.34 3.56
N PRO A 162 -4.52 -3.62 3.38
CA PRO A 162 -5.40 -4.74 3.00
C PRO A 162 -6.54 -4.97 3.99
N PHE A 163 -7.76 -5.19 3.50
CA PHE A 163 -8.86 -5.70 4.31
C PHE A 163 -8.81 -7.22 4.37
N VAL A 164 -9.39 -7.79 5.42
CA VAL A 164 -9.23 -9.22 5.71
C VAL A 164 -10.56 -9.87 6.06
N TYR A 165 -10.86 -10.98 5.40
CA TYR A 165 -11.83 -11.96 5.88
C TYR A 165 -11.11 -13.11 6.60
N ASN A 166 -11.83 -13.77 7.50
CA ASN A 166 -11.51 -15.09 8.00
C ASN A 166 -12.42 -16.15 7.35
N PRO A 167 -11.99 -17.41 7.30
CA PRO A 167 -12.87 -18.54 7.04
C PRO A 167 -14.05 -18.58 8.01
N SER A 168 -15.20 -19.03 7.53
CA SER A 168 -16.31 -19.36 8.43
C SER A 168 -15.88 -20.44 9.43
N PRO A 169 -16.16 -20.29 10.74
CA PRO A 169 -16.08 -21.41 11.65
C PRO A 169 -17.15 -22.42 11.20
N TYR A 170 -16.71 -23.62 10.82
CA TYR A 170 -17.59 -24.73 10.44
C TYR A 170 -18.63 -25.04 11.50
#